data_AF-A0A812LXS5-F1
#
_entry.id   AF-A0A812LXS5-F1
#
_cell.length_a   1.000
_cell.length_b   1.000
_cell.length_c   1.000
_cell.angle_alpha   90.00
_cell.angle_beta   90.00
_cell.angle_gamma   90.00
#
_symmetry.space_group_name_H-M   'P 1'
#
loop_
_entity.id
_entity.type
_entity.pdbx_description
1 polymer ?
#
loop_
_entity_poly.entity_id
_entity_poly.type
_entity_poly.pdbx_seq_one_letter_code
_entity_poly.pdbx_strand_id
1 'polypeptide(L)'
;MPWSQLAEKLCASQESSESQTAVAEALANGSGESDGENAVEPPREMWWVTLLKQHTEALGLRELGIPFVCVGTSEINPEFRDFQLANIPGIQHQHMSLADQLEGKSCALHPESPCCCVATSPECLVVGAPCNPFSVMRHKRFHENSVMQHRQAALSFEGVFDLLKKFAPVTMIVETTDGFRSPFDKTTEDSPHKMLLGGSFEPSE
;
A
#
# COMPACT_ATOMS: atom_id res chain seq x y z
N MET A 1 13.56 0.86 20.44
CA MET A 1 14.68 1.21 19.54
C MET A 1 14.53 2.69 19.19
N PRO A 2 15.58 3.52 19.27
CA PRO A 2 15.50 4.93 18.87
C PRO A 2 15.13 5.07 17.39
N TRP A 3 14.34 6.10 17.05
CA TRP A 3 13.84 6.38 15.70
C TRP A 3 14.93 6.36 14.62
N SER A 4 16.08 6.98 14.89
CA SER A 4 17.21 7.07 13.96
C SER A 4 17.76 5.69 13.57
N GLN A 5 17.82 4.75 14.52
CA GLN A 5 18.34 3.40 14.27
C GLN A 5 17.37 2.55 13.45
N LEU A 6 16.06 2.76 13.64
CA LEU A 6 15.05 2.07 12.83
C LEU A 6 15.05 2.65 11.41
N ALA A 7 15.06 3.97 11.25
CA ALA A 7 15.18 4.64 9.96
C ALA A 7 16.43 4.21 9.20
N GLU A 8 17.60 4.17 9.84
CA GLU A 8 18.85 3.67 9.23
C GLU A 8 18.73 2.21 8.78
N LYS A 9 18.10 1.34 9.58
CA LYS A 9 17.88 -0.07 9.19
C LYS A 9 16.93 -0.20 8.00
N LEU A 10 15.82 0.55 8.01
CA LEU A 10 14.86 0.54 6.93
C LEU A 10 15.47 1.09 5.63
N CYS A 11 16.21 2.19 5.71
CA CYS A 11 16.96 2.74 4.58
C CYS A 11 18.03 1.76 4.09
N ALA A 12 18.83 1.15 4.97
CA ALA A 12 19.85 0.17 4.59
C ALA A 12 19.25 -1.10 3.97
N SER A 13 18.05 -1.51 4.39
CA SER A 13 17.31 -2.61 3.76
C SER A 13 16.87 -2.27 2.33
N GLN A 14 16.53 -1.00 2.10
CA GLN A 14 16.14 -0.46 0.79
C GLN A 14 17.32 -0.12 -0.12
N GLU A 15 18.51 0.17 0.43
CA GLU A 15 19.72 0.43 -0.37
C GLU A 15 20.22 -0.82 -1.11
N SER A 16 19.75 -2.01 -0.76
CA SER A 16 19.89 -3.20 -1.62
C SER A 16 18.98 -3.18 -2.88
N SER A 17 18.15 -2.14 -3.04
CA SER A 17 17.16 -1.93 -4.09
C SER A 17 17.24 -0.54 -4.79
N GLU A 18 18.37 0.17 -4.62
CA GLU A 18 18.84 1.37 -5.35
C GLU A 18 18.09 2.72 -5.20
N SER A 19 18.84 3.70 -4.65
CA SER A 19 18.84 5.17 -4.79
C SER A 19 17.52 5.96 -4.91
N GLN A 20 17.26 6.87 -3.95
CA GLN A 20 17.11 8.33 -4.15
C GLN A 20 16.62 9.05 -2.86
N THR A 21 17.49 9.85 -2.25
CA THR A 21 17.20 10.77 -1.14
C THR A 21 17.22 12.21 -1.65
N ALA A 22 16.04 12.82 -1.86
CA ALA A 22 15.93 14.26 -2.11
C ALA A 22 14.58 14.90 -1.70
N VAL A 23 13.57 14.12 -1.26
CA VAL A 23 12.21 14.65 -1.03
C VAL A 23 11.95 15.03 0.43
N ALA A 24 12.77 14.56 1.37
CA ALA A 24 12.52 14.75 2.81
C ALA A 24 12.81 16.17 3.35
N GLU A 25 13.63 16.98 2.68
CA GLU A 25 14.03 18.31 3.18
C GLU A 25 13.03 19.44 2.84
N ALA A 26 12.09 19.23 1.92
CA ALA A 26 11.19 20.28 1.46
C ALA A 26 9.96 20.51 2.36
N LEU A 27 9.61 19.57 3.25
CA LEU A 27 8.37 19.61 4.05
C LEU A 27 8.53 20.26 5.44
N ALA A 28 9.73 20.69 5.83
CA ALA A 28 10.00 21.18 7.18
C ALA A 28 9.68 22.69 7.42
N ASN A 29 9.31 23.47 6.40
CA ASN A 29 9.34 24.94 6.46
C ASN A 29 8.01 25.68 6.29
N GLY A 30 6.86 25.06 6.57
CA GLY A 30 5.56 25.73 6.37
C GLY A 30 4.58 25.57 7.52
N SER A 31 4.73 26.36 8.60
CA SER A 31 3.71 26.49 9.65
C SER A 31 3.06 27.88 9.60
N GLY A 32 1.82 27.96 9.15
CA GLY A 32 0.96 29.14 9.24
C GLY A 32 -0.31 28.80 10.02
N GLU A 33 -0.56 29.56 11.09
CA GLU A 33 -1.73 29.43 11.98
C GLU A 33 -3.02 29.90 11.31
N SER A 34 -4.12 29.19 11.54
CA SER A 34 -5.47 29.76 11.44
C SER A 34 -6.43 29.04 12.40
N ASP A 35 -6.94 29.79 13.37
CA ASP A 35 -8.01 29.40 14.27
C ASP A 35 -9.36 29.50 13.56
N GLY A 36 -10.07 28.38 13.49
CA GLY A 36 -11.45 28.30 13.04
C GLY A 36 -12.13 27.08 13.65
N GLU A 37 -13.07 27.31 14.58
CA GLU A 37 -13.94 26.28 15.12
C GLU A 37 -14.76 25.65 13.99
N ASN A 38 -14.32 24.48 13.53
CA ASN A 38 -15.04 23.65 12.57
C ASN A 38 -15.72 22.49 13.30
N ALA A 39 -16.98 22.25 12.93
CA ALA A 39 -17.71 21.07 13.33
C ALA A 39 -16.88 19.82 13.00
N VAL A 40 -16.62 19.01 14.03
CA VAL A 40 -15.81 17.81 13.90
C VAL A 40 -16.62 16.78 13.11
N GLU A 41 -16.29 16.59 11.84
CA GLU A 41 -16.81 15.46 11.07
C GLU A 41 -16.40 14.14 11.74
N PRO A 42 -17.28 13.13 11.77
CA PRO A 42 -16.92 11.83 12.30
C PRO A 42 -15.73 11.24 11.51
N PRO A 43 -14.83 10.51 12.19
CA PRO A 43 -13.66 9.94 11.55
C PRO A 43 -14.05 8.91 10.50
N ARG A 44 -13.37 8.93 9.35
CA ARG A 44 -13.58 7.96 8.26
C ARG A 44 -12.83 6.67 8.48
N GLU A 45 -13.39 5.54 8.05
CA GLU A 45 -12.74 4.22 8.16
C GLU A 45 -11.79 3.94 6.98
N MET A 46 -10.54 3.57 7.27
CA MET A 46 -9.48 3.37 6.25
C MET A 46 -8.63 2.11 6.40
N TRP A 47 -8.21 1.56 5.25
CA TRP A 47 -7.39 0.35 5.11
C TRP A 47 -6.11 0.55 4.32
N TRP A 48 -5.11 -0.29 4.59
CA TRP A 48 -3.79 -0.20 3.98
C TRP A 48 -3.21 -1.56 3.55
N VAL A 49 -2.57 -1.64 2.37
CA VAL A 49 -1.81 -2.84 1.90
C VAL A 49 -0.46 -2.48 1.22
N THR A 50 0.68 -2.95 1.79
CA THR A 50 2.13 -2.78 1.43
C THR A 50 2.63 -1.36 1.04
N LEU A 51 3.89 -0.90 1.15
CA LEU A 51 5.09 -1.10 1.98
C LEU A 51 5.80 0.28 1.96
N LEU A 52 6.14 0.85 3.12
CA LEU A 52 6.53 2.27 3.40
C LEU A 52 5.52 3.40 3.05
N LYS A 53 4.84 3.33 1.91
CA LYS A 53 4.01 4.47 1.44
C LYS A 53 2.71 4.65 2.22
N GLN A 54 2.12 3.54 2.68
CA GLN A 54 0.98 3.51 3.61
C GLN A 54 1.17 4.42 4.83
N HIS A 55 2.39 4.46 5.34
CA HIS A 55 2.74 5.31 6.46
C HIS A 55 2.74 6.80 6.06
N THR A 56 3.27 7.12 4.89
CA THR A 56 3.30 8.48 4.36
C THR A 56 1.89 9.02 4.12
N GLU A 57 0.96 8.18 3.67
CA GLU A 57 -0.43 8.58 3.43
C GLU A 57 -1.23 8.74 4.73
N ALA A 58 -1.10 7.79 5.68
CA ALA A 58 -1.73 7.94 7.00
C ALA A 58 -1.19 9.16 7.76
N LEU A 59 0.13 9.39 7.68
CA LEU A 59 0.72 10.64 8.16
C LEU A 59 0.17 11.83 7.39
N GLY A 60 0.09 11.78 6.06
CA GLY A 60 -0.44 12.85 5.23
C GLY A 60 -1.85 13.26 5.66
N LEU A 61 -2.73 12.30 5.91
CA LEU A 61 -4.08 12.57 6.42
C LEU A 61 -4.06 13.22 7.80
N ARG A 62 -3.18 12.75 8.69
CA ARG A 62 -2.98 13.35 10.03
C ARG A 62 -2.48 14.79 9.93
N GLU A 63 -1.48 15.04 9.09
CA GLU A 63 -0.91 16.38 8.85
C GLU A 63 -1.93 17.32 8.18
N LEU A 64 -2.85 16.77 7.37
CA LEU A 64 -3.98 17.51 6.80
C LEU A 64 -5.15 17.71 7.78
N GLY A 65 -5.05 17.18 9.01
CA GLY A 65 -6.12 17.26 10.01
C GLY A 65 -7.37 16.45 9.66
N ILE A 66 -7.27 15.48 8.74
CA ILE A 66 -8.38 14.62 8.33
C ILE A 66 -8.51 13.49 9.36
N PRO A 67 -9.64 13.42 10.10
CA PRO A 67 -9.81 12.39 11.11
C PRO A 67 -10.03 11.01 10.46
N PHE A 68 -9.33 10.00 10.96
CA PHE A 68 -9.47 8.63 10.46
C PHE A 68 -9.32 7.56 11.53
N VAL A 69 -9.87 6.38 11.23
CA VAL A 69 -9.63 5.13 11.97
C VAL A 69 -8.93 4.14 11.05
N CYS A 70 -7.77 3.65 11.48
CA CYS A 70 -7.07 2.57 10.79
C CYS A 70 -7.60 1.21 11.25
N VAL A 71 -8.55 0.67 10.50
CA VAL A 71 -9.18 -0.61 10.86
C VAL A 71 -8.32 -1.81 10.43
N GLY A 72 -7.44 -1.68 9.45
CA GLY A 72 -6.65 -2.81 8.97
C GLY A 72 -5.39 -2.43 8.20
N THR A 73 -4.32 -3.18 8.44
CA THR A 73 -3.06 -3.15 7.67
C THR A 73 -2.60 -4.57 7.31
N SER A 74 -1.83 -4.71 6.23
CA SER A 74 -1.02 -5.90 5.96
C SER A 74 0.38 -5.55 5.48
N GLU A 75 1.38 -6.25 6.04
CA GLU A 75 2.79 -6.03 5.75
C GLU A 75 3.60 -7.29 6.12
N ILE A 76 4.46 -7.77 5.21
CA ILE A 76 5.24 -9.01 5.36
C ILE A 76 6.50 -8.78 6.22
N ASN A 77 7.12 -7.62 6.12
CA ASN A 77 8.31 -7.30 6.89
C ASN A 77 7.93 -6.91 8.35
N PRO A 78 8.39 -7.66 9.38
CA PRO A 78 8.16 -7.30 10.78
C PRO A 78 8.64 -5.89 11.14
N GLU A 79 9.76 -5.43 10.59
CA GLU A 79 10.29 -4.11 10.93
C GLU A 79 9.35 -2.98 10.46
N PHE A 80 8.68 -3.16 9.32
CA PHE A 80 7.68 -2.20 8.85
C PHE A 80 6.36 -2.29 9.61
N ARG A 81 5.98 -3.48 10.10
CA ARG A 81 4.84 -3.63 11.00
C ARG A 81 5.04 -2.87 12.31
N ASP A 82 6.21 -3.06 12.93
CA ASP A 82 6.58 -2.36 14.17
C ASP A 82 6.59 -0.84 13.95
N PHE A 83 7.11 -0.41 12.79
CA PHE A 83 7.12 0.99 12.39
C PHE A 83 5.71 1.57 12.21
N GLN A 84 4.77 0.83 11.58
CA GLN A 84 3.38 1.26 11.47
C GLN A 84 2.73 1.45 12.84
N LEU A 85 2.91 0.49 13.76
CA LEU A 85 2.35 0.57 15.12
C LEU A 85 2.90 1.74 15.92
N ALA A 86 4.18 2.07 15.74
CA ALA A 86 4.81 3.18 16.44
C ALA A 86 4.25 4.55 16.01
N ASN A 87 3.76 4.68 14.77
CA ASN A 87 3.38 5.98 14.23
C ASN A 87 1.88 6.16 13.94
N ILE A 88 1.14 5.07 13.79
CA ILE A 88 -0.30 5.09 13.51
C ILE A 88 -0.98 4.49 14.76
N PRO A 89 -1.23 5.30 15.80
CA PRO A 89 -1.90 4.82 16.98
C PRO A 89 -3.31 4.33 16.61
N GLY A 90 -3.74 3.22 17.22
CA GLY A 90 -5.09 2.70 17.04
C GLY A 90 -5.31 1.84 15.79
N ILE A 91 -4.25 1.27 15.19
CA ILE A 91 -4.40 0.17 14.23
C ILE A 91 -5.17 -0.98 14.92
N GLN A 92 -6.36 -1.30 14.41
CA GLN A 92 -7.19 -2.35 14.99
C GLN A 92 -6.72 -3.75 14.59
N HIS A 93 -6.32 -3.92 13.34
CA HIS A 93 -5.86 -5.20 12.81
C HIS A 93 -4.57 -5.03 11.99
N GLN A 94 -3.57 -5.88 12.22
CA GLN A 94 -2.34 -5.91 11.42
C GLN A 94 -2.03 -7.35 11.01
N HIS A 95 -2.19 -7.67 9.72
CA HIS A 95 -1.97 -9.02 9.19
C HIS A 95 -0.53 -9.17 8.69
N MET A 96 -0.02 -10.40 8.76
CA MET A 96 1.35 -10.72 8.32
C MET A 96 1.50 -10.67 6.79
N SER A 97 0.42 -10.80 6.05
CA SER A 97 0.44 -10.67 4.60
C SER A 97 -0.92 -10.23 4.08
N LEU A 98 -0.93 -9.73 2.84
CA LEU A 98 -2.17 -9.45 2.13
C LEU A 98 -3.04 -10.71 1.99
N ALA A 99 -2.42 -11.85 1.68
CA ALA A 99 -3.13 -13.13 1.57
C ALA A 99 -3.82 -13.49 2.89
N ASP A 100 -3.15 -13.33 4.03
CA ASP A 100 -3.76 -13.61 5.33
C ASP A 100 -4.96 -12.71 5.63
N GLN A 101 -4.89 -11.44 5.24
CA GLN A 101 -6.00 -10.49 5.36
C GLN A 101 -7.18 -10.86 4.43
N LEU A 102 -6.89 -11.28 3.20
CA LEU A 102 -7.88 -11.74 2.23
C LEU A 102 -8.54 -13.06 2.64
N GLU A 103 -7.81 -13.94 3.31
CA GLU A 103 -8.32 -15.21 3.85
C GLU A 103 -9.03 -15.03 5.21
N GLY A 104 -8.89 -13.86 5.86
CA GLY A 104 -9.49 -13.59 7.17
C GLY A 104 -8.81 -14.36 8.31
N LYS A 105 -7.52 -14.67 8.18
CA LYS A 105 -6.73 -15.27 9.25
C LYS A 105 -6.53 -14.30 10.40
N SER A 106 -6.22 -14.82 11.58
CA SER A 106 -5.91 -14.02 12.77
C SER A 106 -4.79 -13.02 12.50
N CYS A 107 -5.02 -11.77 12.89
CA CYS A 107 -4.01 -10.73 12.80
C CYS A 107 -2.91 -10.88 13.86
N ALA A 108 -1.74 -10.29 13.61
CA ALA A 108 -0.57 -10.34 14.49
C ALA A 108 -0.79 -9.65 15.85
N LEU A 109 -1.74 -8.72 15.94
CA LEU A 109 -2.08 -8.02 17.19
C LEU A 109 -2.93 -8.88 18.14
N HIS A 110 -3.62 -9.89 17.61
CA HIS A 110 -4.60 -10.68 18.37
C HIS A 110 -4.43 -12.18 18.05
N PRO A 111 -3.26 -12.78 18.35
CA PRO A 111 -2.94 -14.15 17.96
C PRO A 111 -3.90 -15.19 18.57
N GLU A 112 -4.45 -14.90 19.75
CA GLU A 112 -5.37 -15.79 20.47
C GLU A 112 -6.83 -15.66 20.00
N SER A 113 -7.12 -14.75 19.07
CA SER A 113 -8.48 -14.53 18.57
C SER A 113 -8.64 -15.12 17.17
N PRO A 114 -9.22 -16.33 17.04
CA PRO A 114 -9.33 -17.04 15.76
C PRO A 114 -10.25 -16.33 14.75
N CYS A 115 -11.08 -15.40 15.22
CA CYS A 115 -11.98 -14.59 14.38
C CYS A 115 -11.54 -13.12 14.30
N CYS A 116 -10.26 -12.82 14.56
CA CYS A 116 -9.74 -11.47 14.46
C CYS A 116 -9.49 -11.07 13.01
N CYS A 117 -10.58 -10.83 12.29
CA CYS A 117 -10.59 -10.27 10.95
C CYS A 117 -11.24 -8.89 10.98
N VAL A 118 -11.00 -8.09 9.95
CA VAL A 118 -11.72 -6.83 9.83
C VAL A 118 -13.12 -7.14 9.31
N ALA A 119 -14.12 -6.82 10.13
CA ALA A 119 -15.52 -7.16 9.86
C ALA A 119 -16.22 -6.14 8.96
N THR A 120 -15.72 -4.91 8.88
CA THR A 120 -16.35 -3.82 8.14
C THR A 120 -15.66 -3.55 6.80
N SER A 121 -16.48 -3.19 5.81
CA SER A 121 -16.02 -2.60 4.56
C SER A 121 -15.59 -1.16 4.85
N PRO A 122 -14.37 -0.75 4.51
CA PRO A 122 -13.93 0.62 4.73
C PRO A 122 -14.44 1.59 3.70
N GLU A 123 -14.44 2.86 4.08
CA GLU A 123 -14.72 3.94 3.15
C GLU A 123 -13.55 4.19 2.21
N CYS A 124 -12.31 4.02 2.68
CA CYS A 124 -11.14 4.20 1.82
C CYS A 124 -10.10 3.07 1.98
N LEU A 125 -9.60 2.61 0.84
CA LEU A 125 -8.53 1.62 0.72
C LEU A 125 -7.32 2.28 0.08
N VAL A 126 -6.16 2.12 0.69
CA VAL A 126 -4.90 2.60 0.12
C VAL A 126 -3.94 1.44 -0.10
N VAL A 127 -3.37 1.38 -1.28
CA VAL A 127 -2.50 0.28 -1.71
C VAL A 127 -1.21 0.85 -2.30
N GLY A 128 -0.07 0.43 -1.75
CA GLY A 128 1.23 0.54 -2.40
C GLY A 128 1.60 -0.82 -3.01
N ALA A 129 1.43 -0.97 -4.31
CA ALA A 129 1.80 -2.20 -5.00
C ALA A 129 3.31 -2.24 -5.29
N PRO A 130 4.00 -3.39 -5.14
CA PRO A 130 5.40 -3.53 -5.53
C PRO A 130 5.72 -2.96 -6.92
N CYS A 131 6.71 -2.08 -6.98
CA CYS A 131 7.09 -1.33 -8.19
C CYS A 131 7.88 -2.16 -9.22
N ASN A 132 8.68 -3.11 -8.76
CA ASN A 132 9.63 -3.88 -9.56
C ASN A 132 9.04 -4.57 -10.80
N PRO A 133 7.91 -5.30 -10.75
CA PRO A 133 7.37 -5.95 -11.94
C PRO A 133 7.04 -4.95 -13.06
N PHE A 134 6.60 -3.74 -12.71
CA PHE A 134 6.07 -2.78 -13.67
C PHE A 134 7.06 -1.68 -14.05
N SER A 135 8.13 -1.48 -13.28
CA SER A 135 9.12 -0.43 -13.55
C SER A 135 9.69 -0.50 -14.98
N VAL A 136 9.69 0.65 -15.66
CA VAL A 136 10.30 0.80 -17.00
C VAL A 136 11.81 0.63 -16.99
N MET A 137 12.44 0.80 -15.82
CA MET A 137 13.88 0.62 -15.63
C MET A 137 14.28 -0.85 -15.44
N ARG A 138 13.30 -1.75 -15.25
CA ARG A 138 13.58 -3.16 -15.01
C ARG A 138 14.10 -3.83 -16.29
N HIS A 139 15.23 -4.53 -16.18
CA HIS A 139 15.74 -5.35 -17.27
C HIS A 139 14.70 -6.38 -17.73
N LYS A 140 14.53 -6.49 -19.05
CA LYS A 140 13.52 -7.32 -19.71
C LYS A 140 12.06 -6.96 -19.40
N ARG A 141 11.74 -5.75 -18.93
CA ARG A 141 10.34 -5.32 -18.67
C ARG A 141 9.39 -5.59 -19.83
N PHE A 142 9.85 -5.45 -21.08
CA PHE A 142 9.04 -5.62 -22.29
C PHE A 142 9.29 -6.93 -23.05
N HIS A 143 9.94 -7.92 -22.42
CA HIS A 143 9.97 -9.26 -22.98
C HIS A 143 8.62 -9.95 -22.73
N GLU A 144 8.20 -10.75 -23.70
CA GLU A 144 6.99 -11.57 -23.62
C GLU A 144 6.91 -12.33 -22.28
N ASN A 145 5.76 -12.28 -21.62
CA ASN A 145 5.47 -12.90 -20.33
C ASN A 145 6.34 -12.46 -19.13
N SER A 146 7.31 -11.56 -19.32
CA SER A 146 8.28 -11.17 -18.29
C SER A 146 7.62 -10.52 -17.07
N VAL A 147 6.58 -9.70 -17.28
CA VAL A 147 5.83 -9.09 -16.17
C VAL A 147 5.07 -10.14 -15.38
N MET A 148 4.28 -10.97 -16.05
CA MET A 148 3.42 -11.97 -15.39
C MET A 148 4.20 -13.07 -14.69
N GLN A 149 5.40 -13.42 -15.19
CA GLN A 149 6.29 -14.38 -14.54
C GLN A 149 7.04 -13.80 -13.32
N HIS A 150 6.95 -12.49 -13.06
CA HIS A 150 7.62 -11.89 -11.92
C HIS A 150 6.89 -12.26 -10.62
N ARG A 151 7.62 -12.78 -9.62
CA ARG A 151 7.04 -13.25 -8.34
C ARG A 151 6.14 -12.25 -7.60
N GLN A 152 6.37 -10.95 -7.82
CA GLN A 152 5.59 -9.87 -7.18
C GLN A 152 4.40 -9.39 -8.02
N ALA A 153 4.24 -9.87 -9.26
CA ALA A 153 3.13 -9.46 -10.11
C ALA A 153 1.78 -9.89 -9.53
N ALA A 154 1.67 -11.13 -9.05
CA ALA A 154 0.46 -11.64 -8.39
C ALA A 154 0.07 -10.81 -7.17
N LEU A 155 1.05 -10.48 -6.30
CA LEU A 155 0.81 -9.65 -5.10
C LEU A 155 0.31 -8.25 -5.44
N SER A 156 0.80 -7.69 -6.54
CA SER A 156 0.51 -6.31 -6.93
C SER A 156 -0.82 -6.18 -7.65
N PHE A 157 -1.16 -7.17 -8.47
CA PHE A 157 -2.30 -7.07 -9.38
C PHE A 157 -3.49 -7.85 -8.87
N GLU A 158 -3.35 -9.17 -8.73
CA GLU A 158 -4.43 -10.06 -8.28
C GLU A 158 -4.85 -9.73 -6.84
N GLY A 159 -3.87 -9.51 -5.96
CA GLY A 159 -4.13 -9.13 -4.57
C GLY A 159 -4.94 -7.84 -4.44
N VAL A 160 -4.66 -6.82 -5.26
CA VAL A 160 -5.40 -5.55 -5.24
C VAL A 160 -6.83 -5.73 -5.75
N PHE A 161 -7.02 -6.53 -6.79
CA PHE A 161 -8.34 -6.89 -7.26
C PHE A 161 -9.16 -7.63 -6.22
N ASP A 162 -8.53 -8.56 -5.51
CA ASP A 162 -9.22 -9.33 -4.49
C ASP A 162 -9.58 -8.46 -3.28
N LEU A 163 -8.77 -7.44 -2.94
CA LEU A 163 -9.15 -6.43 -1.96
C LEU A 163 -10.38 -5.63 -2.40
N LEU A 164 -10.37 -5.14 -3.64
CA LEU A 164 -11.50 -4.39 -4.19
C LEU A 164 -12.78 -5.22 -4.17
N LYS A 165 -12.70 -6.49 -4.55
CA LYS A 165 -13.86 -7.41 -4.51
C LYS A 165 -14.31 -7.72 -3.09
N LYS A 166 -13.36 -7.99 -2.19
CA LYS A 166 -13.66 -8.38 -0.80
C LYS A 166 -14.24 -7.23 0.02
N PHE A 167 -13.65 -6.04 -0.11
CA PHE A 167 -13.95 -4.91 0.75
C PHE A 167 -14.82 -3.86 0.08
N ALA A 168 -14.92 -3.83 -1.25
CA ALA A 168 -15.75 -2.87 -1.99
C ALA A 168 -15.69 -1.44 -1.43
N PRO A 169 -14.48 -0.85 -1.25
CA PRO A 169 -14.34 0.45 -0.62
C PRO A 169 -14.99 1.55 -1.47
N VAL A 170 -15.46 2.62 -0.83
CA VAL A 170 -16.03 3.77 -1.55
C VAL A 170 -14.95 4.47 -2.38
N THR A 171 -13.75 4.62 -1.82
CA THR A 171 -12.59 5.23 -2.47
C THR A 171 -11.40 4.28 -2.42
N MET A 172 -10.63 4.22 -3.51
CA MET A 172 -9.34 3.53 -3.53
C MET A 172 -8.25 4.46 -4.02
N ILE A 173 -7.15 4.51 -3.28
CA ILE A 173 -5.90 5.16 -3.67
C ILE A 173 -4.89 4.06 -3.97
N VAL A 174 -4.40 3.99 -5.21
CA VAL A 174 -3.36 3.02 -5.59
C VAL A 174 -2.15 3.77 -6.08
N GLU A 175 -1.04 3.56 -5.40
CA GLU A 175 0.25 4.02 -5.85
C GLU A 175 0.88 2.96 -6.76
N THR A 176 1.38 3.41 -7.92
CA THR A 176 2.02 2.56 -8.92
C THR A 176 3.15 3.31 -9.60
N THR A 177 4.07 2.58 -10.24
CA THR A 177 5.12 3.17 -11.08
C THR A 177 4.60 3.59 -12.46
N ASP A 178 5.32 4.49 -13.13
CA ASP A 178 5.05 4.91 -14.52
C ASP A 178 4.81 3.75 -15.50
N GLY A 179 5.54 2.64 -15.35
CA GLY A 179 5.40 1.48 -16.22
C GLY A 179 4.14 0.63 -16.00
N PHE A 180 3.28 1.00 -15.04
CA PHE A 180 1.97 0.38 -14.82
C PHE A 180 0.97 0.67 -15.94
N ARG A 181 1.12 1.83 -16.61
CA ARG A 181 0.33 2.19 -17.80
C ARG A 181 0.93 1.64 -19.09
N SER A 182 2.17 1.15 -19.05
CA SER A 182 2.82 0.56 -20.22
C SER A 182 2.29 -0.84 -20.50
N PRO A 183 2.29 -1.28 -21.76
CA PRO A 183 1.90 -2.64 -22.09
C PRO A 183 2.73 -3.71 -21.37
N PHE A 184 2.20 -4.94 -21.27
CA PHE A 184 2.93 -6.06 -20.68
C PHE A 184 4.22 -6.37 -21.42
N ASP A 185 4.21 -6.31 -22.74
CA ASP A 185 5.36 -6.48 -23.61
C ASP A 185 5.17 -5.71 -24.93
N LYS A 186 6.04 -5.94 -25.92
CA LYS A 186 6.02 -5.23 -27.21
C LYS A 186 4.93 -5.72 -28.18
N THR A 187 4.28 -6.84 -27.87
CA THR A 187 3.37 -7.54 -28.79
C THR A 187 1.90 -7.29 -28.47
N THR A 188 1.60 -6.83 -27.25
CA THR A 188 0.24 -6.50 -26.81
C THR A 188 0.07 -5.01 -26.52
N GLU A 189 -1.17 -4.53 -26.57
CA GLU A 189 -1.56 -3.22 -26.04
C GLU A 189 -2.13 -3.30 -24.61
N ASP A 190 -2.27 -4.51 -24.06
CA ASP A 190 -2.78 -4.74 -22.72
C ASP A 190 -1.77 -4.28 -21.68
N SER A 191 -2.29 -3.62 -20.64
CA SER A 191 -1.49 -3.10 -19.54
C SER A 191 -2.18 -3.44 -18.21
N PRO A 192 -1.42 -3.47 -17.11
CA PRO A 192 -1.98 -3.57 -15.77
C PRO A 192 -3.08 -2.52 -15.53
N HIS A 193 -2.87 -1.28 -15.98
CA HIS A 193 -3.87 -0.22 -15.87
C HIS A 193 -5.17 -0.54 -16.63
N LYS A 194 -5.10 -1.00 -17.89
CA LYS A 194 -6.29 -1.39 -18.67
C LYS A 194 -7.07 -2.50 -17.98
N MET A 195 -6.36 -3.51 -17.47
CA MET A 195 -7.00 -4.60 -16.75
C MET A 195 -7.63 -4.10 -15.45
N LEU A 196 -6.96 -3.22 -14.67
CA LEU A 196 -7.49 -2.61 -13.44
C LEU A 196 -8.85 -1.95 -13.64
N LEU A 197 -9.05 -1.29 -14.78
CA LEU A 197 -10.29 -0.60 -15.14
C LEU A 197 -11.37 -1.50 -15.75
N GLY A 198 -11.20 -2.82 -15.70
CA GLY A 198 -12.18 -3.79 -16.22
C GLY A 198 -12.04 -4.08 -17.71
N GLY A 199 -10.89 -3.78 -18.32
CA GLY A 199 -10.55 -4.34 -19.62
C GLY A 199 -10.49 -5.86 -19.54
N SER A 200 -11.20 -6.56 -20.43
CA SER A 200 -11.11 -8.01 -20.56
C SER A 200 -9.69 -8.39 -21.01
N PHE A 201 -8.95 -9.11 -20.17
CA PHE A 201 -7.71 -9.77 -20.58
C PHE A 201 -8.09 -11.12 -21.19
N GLU A 202 -7.94 -11.26 -22.50
CA GLU A 202 -8.01 -12.56 -23.15
C GLU A 202 -6.56 -13.07 -23.27
N PRO A 203 -6.14 -14.07 -22.46
CA PRO A 203 -4.81 -14.64 -22.62
C PRO A 203 -4.69 -15.22 -24.03
N SER A 204 -3.70 -14.76 -24.79
CA SER A 204 -3.34 -15.39 -26.06
C SER A 204 -2.88 -16.81 -25.79
N GLU A 205 -3.61 -17.80 -26.32
CA GLU A 205 -3.28 -19.23 -26.24
C GLU A 205 -1.91 -19.58 -26.86
#